data_AF-A0A7D9DPH5-F1
#
_entry.id   AF-A0A7D9DPH5-F1
#
_cell.length_a   1.000
_cell.length_b   1.000
_cell.length_c   1.000
_cell.angle_alpha   90.00
_cell.angle_beta   90.00
_cell.angle_gamma   90.00
#
_symmetry.space_group_name_H-M   'P 1'
#
loop_
_entity.id
_entity.type
_entity.pdbx_description
1 polymer ?
#
loop_
_entity_poly.entity_id
_entity_poly.type
_entity_poly.pdbx_seq_one_letter_code
_entity_poly.pdbx_strand_id
1 'polypeptide(L)'
;MESPVTIVVSRKKTSNKELKECTEVNKRVYNAKKKAVRAAAIKKWPGNNIPIFRKNKQETEQLDALVDELDDCIFETVGFDKAAIRQHIIDIMNERRRSVRNGYDYTSVDRRTLKRKSDQIVDKGCREKTSSLDEGSTSEDNNNTQSHNSETQDPNDLETQDPNDLETQDNSETDQLTTLPSFFDKIGNSKGHQKENELSLEDCKIIVTVAFGAIKYSDVPRSWITPLLKKYMHSVPSTMSKDNAVRKLAPELIDRKIVEVTSEPGDCNISRCMVKRLQKL
;
A
#
# COMPACT_ATOMS: atom_id res chain seq x y z
N MET A 1 -40.39 -39.10 4.31
CA MET A 1 -40.38 -38.02 5.34
C MET A 1 -39.03 -37.34 5.23
N GLU A 2 -38.96 -36.26 4.47
CA GLU A 2 -37.73 -35.50 4.30
C GLU A 2 -37.56 -34.59 5.52
N SER A 3 -36.45 -34.74 6.23
CA SER A 3 -36.14 -33.92 7.41
C SER A 3 -35.90 -32.47 7.00
N PRO A 4 -36.47 -31.48 7.70
CA PRO A 4 -36.27 -30.08 7.38
C PRO A 4 -34.80 -29.70 7.55
N VAL A 5 -34.21 -29.12 6.50
CA VAL A 5 -32.86 -28.56 6.53
C VAL A 5 -32.90 -27.27 7.34
N THR A 6 -32.39 -27.31 8.56
CA THR A 6 -32.22 -26.13 9.42
C THR A 6 -31.07 -25.28 8.89
N ILE A 7 -31.38 -24.19 8.20
CA ILE A 7 -30.38 -23.20 7.78
C ILE A 7 -30.05 -22.32 8.99
N VAL A 8 -28.88 -22.55 9.59
CA VAL A 8 -28.36 -21.72 10.68
C VAL A 8 -27.88 -20.39 10.10
N VAL A 9 -28.66 -19.32 10.28
CA VAL A 9 -28.27 -17.96 9.89
C VAL A 9 -27.18 -17.44 10.84
N SER A 10 -25.92 -17.68 10.48
CA SER A 10 -24.78 -17.20 11.26
C SER A 10 -24.43 -15.77 10.87
N ARG A 11 -24.40 -14.83 11.83
CA ARG A 11 -24.02 -13.41 11.63
C ARG A 11 -22.51 -13.20 11.41
N LYS A 12 -21.82 -14.19 10.85
CA LYS A 12 -20.36 -14.15 10.65
C LYS A 12 -20.06 -13.58 9.26
N LYS A 13 -19.11 -12.65 9.19
CA LYS A 13 -18.52 -12.24 7.91
C LYS A 13 -18.01 -13.49 7.20
N THR A 14 -18.40 -13.69 5.94
CA THR A 14 -17.91 -14.77 5.08
C THR A 14 -16.39 -14.83 5.13
N SER A 15 -15.86 -15.92 5.67
CA SER A 15 -14.43 -16.04 5.90
C SER A 15 -13.70 -16.13 4.57
N ASN A 16 -12.50 -15.55 4.48
CA ASN A 16 -11.63 -15.73 3.31
C ASN A 16 -11.32 -17.23 3.04
N LYS A 17 -11.48 -18.10 4.03
CA LYS A 17 -11.32 -19.56 3.86
C LYS A 17 -12.49 -20.16 3.07
N GLU A 18 -13.72 -19.84 3.45
CA GLU A 18 -14.95 -20.30 2.79
C GLU A 18 -14.99 -19.83 1.32
N LEU A 19 -14.59 -18.58 1.08
CA LEU A 19 -14.46 -18.04 -0.27
C LEU A 19 -13.41 -18.77 -1.11
N LYS A 20 -12.34 -19.29 -0.52
CA LYS A 20 -11.32 -20.06 -1.26
C LYS A 20 -11.81 -21.44 -1.68
N GLU A 21 -12.62 -22.07 -0.82
CA GLU A 21 -13.21 -23.40 -1.04
C GLU A 21 -14.38 -23.38 -2.05
N CYS A 22 -14.95 -22.21 -2.33
CA CYS A 22 -15.98 -22.05 -3.34
C CYS A 22 -15.47 -22.31 -4.78
N THR A 23 -16.37 -22.80 -5.63
CA THR A 23 -16.13 -22.97 -7.07
C THR A 23 -15.87 -21.63 -7.77
N GLU A 24 -15.11 -21.63 -8.89
CA GLU A 24 -14.83 -20.37 -9.60
C GLU A 24 -16.07 -19.69 -10.15
N VAL A 25 -17.09 -20.45 -10.51
CA VAL A 25 -18.38 -19.89 -10.93
C VAL A 25 -19.01 -19.10 -9.78
N ASN A 26 -19.04 -19.67 -8.57
CA ASN A 26 -19.56 -18.99 -7.38
C ASN A 26 -18.73 -17.76 -7.02
N LYS A 27 -17.40 -17.82 -7.13
CA LYS A 27 -16.53 -16.65 -6.93
C LYS A 27 -16.85 -15.53 -7.92
N ARG A 28 -17.08 -15.85 -9.20
CA ARG A 28 -17.46 -14.85 -10.22
C ARG A 28 -18.81 -14.21 -9.90
N VAL A 29 -19.82 -15.01 -9.55
CA VAL A 29 -21.16 -14.51 -9.18
C VAL A 29 -21.09 -13.63 -7.94
N TYR A 30 -20.37 -14.07 -6.90
CA TYR A 30 -20.14 -13.28 -5.69
C TYR A 30 -19.49 -11.93 -5.99
N ASN A 31 -18.42 -11.92 -6.79
CA ASN A 31 -17.73 -10.69 -7.16
C ASN A 31 -18.61 -9.75 -7.99
N ALA A 32 -19.45 -10.29 -8.89
CA ALA A 32 -20.40 -9.51 -9.67
C ALA A 32 -21.46 -8.84 -8.76
N LYS A 33 -22.08 -9.60 -7.85
CA LYS A 33 -23.05 -9.09 -6.87
C LYS A 33 -22.42 -8.04 -5.95
N LYS A 34 -21.21 -8.29 -5.44
CA LYS A 34 -20.46 -7.34 -4.62
C LYS A 34 -20.16 -6.03 -5.37
N LYS A 35 -19.82 -6.10 -6.66
CA LYS A 35 -19.63 -4.94 -7.52
C LYS A 35 -20.93 -4.16 -7.73
N ALA A 36 -22.07 -4.85 -7.89
CA ALA A 36 -23.38 -4.22 -8.01
C ALA A 36 -23.78 -3.48 -6.72
N VAL A 37 -23.63 -4.11 -5.55
CA VAL A 37 -23.85 -3.47 -4.23
C VAL A 37 -22.98 -2.21 -4.09
N ARG A 38 -21.70 -2.28 -4.46
CA ARG A 38 -20.81 -1.13 -4.44
C ARG A 38 -21.30 0.01 -5.34
N ALA A 39 -21.72 -0.30 -6.56
CA ALA A 39 -22.22 0.70 -7.49
C ALA A 39 -23.51 1.37 -6.96
N ALA A 40 -24.45 0.58 -6.42
CA ALA A 40 -25.68 1.09 -5.82
C ALA A 40 -25.39 2.02 -4.62
N ALA A 41 -24.48 1.62 -3.73
CA ALA A 41 -24.09 2.44 -2.58
C ALA A 41 -23.42 3.77 -3.01
N ILE A 42 -22.54 3.75 -4.02
CA ILE A 42 -21.93 4.98 -4.55
C ILE A 42 -22.97 5.87 -5.22
N LYS A 43 -23.95 5.28 -5.91
CA LYS A 43 -25.05 6.01 -6.55
C LYS A 43 -25.94 6.70 -5.51
N LYS A 44 -26.21 6.05 -4.37
CA LYS A 44 -27.04 6.60 -3.28
C LYS A 44 -26.35 7.76 -2.56
N TRP A 45 -25.05 7.64 -2.27
CA TRP A 45 -24.27 8.69 -1.60
C TRP A 45 -23.11 9.17 -2.49
N PRO A 46 -23.38 10.02 -3.50
CA PRO A 46 -22.35 10.53 -4.40
C PRO A 46 -21.45 11.59 -3.71
N GLY A 47 -20.28 11.85 -4.30
CA GLY A 47 -19.38 12.93 -3.85
C GLY A 47 -18.72 12.67 -2.48
N ASN A 48 -18.36 13.74 -1.77
CA ASN A 48 -17.60 13.69 -0.51
C ASN A 48 -18.48 13.69 0.76
N ASN A 49 -19.80 13.85 0.61
CA ASN A 49 -20.74 13.82 1.73
C ASN A 49 -21.06 12.38 2.12
N ILE A 50 -20.17 11.75 2.90
CA ILE A 50 -20.25 10.32 3.22
C ILE A 50 -20.93 10.10 4.59
N PRO A 51 -22.08 9.42 4.65
CA PRO A 51 -22.94 9.35 5.84
C PRO A 51 -22.34 8.55 7.00
N ILE A 52 -22.46 9.04 8.24
CA ILE A 52 -22.01 8.35 9.46
C ILE A 52 -23.19 7.64 10.12
N PHE A 53 -23.39 6.37 9.76
CA PHE A 53 -24.53 5.55 10.23
C PHE A 53 -24.63 5.42 11.76
N ARG A 54 -23.51 5.38 12.51
CA ARG A 54 -23.54 5.18 13.97
C ARG A 54 -24.22 6.32 14.74
N LYS A 55 -24.21 7.54 14.19
CA LYS A 55 -24.73 8.74 14.88
C LYS A 55 -26.08 9.20 14.33
N ASN A 56 -26.35 8.95 13.04
CA ASN A 56 -27.54 9.44 12.38
C ASN A 56 -28.55 8.30 12.11
N LYS A 57 -29.70 8.34 12.78
CA LYS A 57 -30.77 7.35 12.62
C LYS A 57 -31.37 7.38 11.21
N GLN A 58 -31.55 8.56 10.62
CA GLN A 58 -32.12 8.70 9.26
C GLN A 58 -31.22 8.03 8.21
N GLU A 59 -29.91 8.20 8.31
CA GLU A 59 -28.96 7.54 7.40
C GLU A 59 -28.95 6.01 7.59
N THR A 60 -29.22 5.54 8.81
CA THR A 60 -29.35 4.11 9.09
C THR A 60 -30.61 3.54 8.45
N GLU A 61 -31.74 4.26 8.53
CA GLU A 61 -32.99 3.87 7.85
C GLU A 61 -32.81 3.86 6.32
N GLN A 62 -32.09 4.84 5.75
CA GLN A 62 -31.74 4.83 4.32
C GLN A 62 -30.83 3.68 3.93
N LEU A 63 -29.90 3.30 4.81
CA LEU A 63 -29.04 2.12 4.61
C LEU A 63 -29.87 0.83 4.58
N ASP A 64 -30.77 0.66 5.55
CA ASP A 64 -31.61 -0.53 5.63
C ASP A 64 -32.57 -0.61 4.42
N ALA A 65 -33.16 0.51 4.00
CA ALA A 65 -33.94 0.59 2.77
C ALA A 65 -33.14 0.20 1.51
N LEU A 66 -31.89 0.66 1.39
CA LEU A 66 -31.01 0.26 0.28
C LEU A 66 -30.67 -1.23 0.31
N VAL A 67 -30.53 -1.83 1.49
CA VAL A 67 -30.29 -3.27 1.64
C VAL A 67 -31.51 -4.07 1.16
N ASP A 68 -32.73 -3.59 1.45
CA ASP A 68 -33.96 -4.21 0.97
C ASP A 68 -34.15 -4.06 -0.55
N GLU A 69 -33.73 -2.94 -1.14
CA GLU A 69 -33.69 -2.76 -2.61
C GLU A 69 -32.70 -3.72 -3.30
N LEU A 70 -31.71 -4.25 -2.58
CA LEU A 70 -30.64 -5.11 -3.10
C LEU A 70 -30.87 -6.60 -2.83
N ASP A 71 -32.13 -7.04 -2.71
CA ASP A 71 -32.50 -8.43 -2.44
C ASP A 71 -31.96 -9.40 -3.52
N ASP A 72 -31.94 -8.97 -4.78
CA ASP A 72 -31.36 -9.73 -5.91
C ASP A 72 -29.84 -10.00 -5.76
N CYS A 73 -29.16 -9.19 -4.95
CA CYS A 73 -27.72 -9.33 -4.69
C CYS A 73 -27.42 -10.35 -3.57
N ILE A 74 -28.43 -10.93 -2.93
CA ILE A 74 -28.23 -11.97 -1.91
C ILE A 74 -27.66 -13.23 -2.55
N PHE A 75 -26.64 -13.82 -1.92
CA PHE A 75 -26.02 -15.05 -2.39
C PHE A 75 -25.73 -15.97 -1.20
N GLU A 76 -26.76 -16.72 -0.81
CA GLU A 76 -26.78 -17.56 0.39
C GLU A 76 -25.71 -18.65 0.38
N THR A 77 -25.38 -19.19 -0.80
CA THR A 77 -24.40 -20.28 -0.96
C THR A 77 -23.01 -19.94 -0.41
N VAL A 78 -22.66 -18.66 -0.36
CA VAL A 78 -21.40 -18.17 0.19
C VAL A 78 -21.58 -17.34 1.44
N GLY A 79 -22.79 -17.29 2.01
CA GLY A 79 -23.12 -16.48 3.19
C GLY A 79 -23.21 -14.97 2.92
N PHE A 80 -23.47 -14.56 1.67
CA PHE A 80 -23.64 -13.15 1.33
C PHE A 80 -25.12 -12.73 1.49
N ASP A 81 -25.57 -12.68 2.74
CA ASP A 81 -26.93 -12.31 3.16
C ASP A 81 -27.14 -10.79 3.29
N LYS A 82 -28.35 -10.36 3.68
CA LYS A 82 -28.67 -8.93 3.92
C LYS A 82 -27.72 -8.28 4.93
N ALA A 83 -27.32 -9.00 5.98
CA ALA A 83 -26.39 -8.49 6.98
C ALA A 83 -24.98 -8.28 6.39
N ALA A 84 -24.52 -9.21 5.55
CA ALA A 84 -23.26 -9.11 4.82
C ALA A 84 -23.29 -7.95 3.81
N ILE A 85 -24.40 -7.74 3.09
CA ILE A 85 -24.60 -6.60 2.20
C ILE A 85 -24.51 -5.28 2.99
N ARG A 86 -25.28 -5.17 4.08
CA ARG A 86 -25.26 -4.00 4.99
C ARG A 86 -23.85 -3.67 5.46
N GLN A 87 -23.14 -4.67 5.96
CA GLN A 87 -21.77 -4.52 6.43
C GLN A 87 -20.81 -4.16 5.28
N HIS A 88 -21.01 -4.71 4.09
CA HIS A 88 -20.20 -4.37 2.92
C HIS A 88 -20.37 -2.90 2.53
N ILE A 89 -21.60 -2.37 2.54
CA ILE A 89 -21.89 -0.96 2.28
C ILE A 89 -21.19 -0.07 3.32
N ILE A 90 -21.27 -0.42 4.61
CA ILE A 90 -20.56 0.29 5.68
C ILE A 90 -19.05 0.30 5.43
N ASP A 91 -18.46 -0.84 5.06
CA ASP A 91 -17.03 -0.96 4.77
C ASP A 91 -16.63 -0.07 3.56
N ILE A 92 -17.45 -0.01 2.51
CA ILE A 92 -17.23 0.90 1.36
C ILE A 92 -17.26 2.36 1.81
N MET A 93 -18.25 2.77 2.60
CA MET A 93 -18.35 4.16 3.07
C MET A 93 -17.18 4.54 4.00
N ASN A 94 -16.75 3.63 4.87
CA ASN A 94 -15.56 3.81 5.70
C ASN A 94 -14.27 3.97 4.88
N GLU A 95 -14.10 3.18 3.81
CA GLU A 95 -12.97 3.31 2.90
C GLU A 95 -12.98 4.65 2.15
N ARG A 96 -14.15 5.08 1.66
CA ARG A 96 -14.28 6.39 1.01
C ARG A 96 -13.94 7.52 1.98
N ARG A 97 -14.38 7.46 3.25
CA ARG A 97 -13.99 8.45 4.28
C ARG A 97 -12.49 8.50 4.50
N ARG A 98 -11.82 7.34 4.54
CA ARG A 98 -10.35 7.28 4.64
C ARG A 98 -9.70 7.95 3.43
N SER A 99 -10.22 7.69 2.23
CA SER A 99 -9.70 8.31 1.00
C SER A 99 -9.88 9.84 1.01
N VAL A 100 -11.04 10.35 1.44
CA VAL A 100 -11.28 11.80 1.58
C VAL A 100 -10.32 12.43 2.59
N ARG A 101 -10.10 11.79 3.75
CA ARG A 101 -9.09 12.25 4.72
C ARG A 101 -7.67 12.28 4.15
N ASN A 102 -7.37 11.44 3.16
CA ASN A 102 -6.11 11.42 2.44
C ASN A 102 -6.06 12.42 1.26
N GLY A 103 -7.06 13.31 1.14
CA GLY A 103 -7.13 14.34 0.10
C GLY A 103 -7.75 13.86 -1.23
N TYR A 104 -8.39 12.69 -1.27
CA TYR A 104 -9.10 12.25 -2.48
C TYR A 104 -10.45 12.95 -2.60
N ASP A 105 -10.69 13.61 -3.74
CA ASP A 105 -11.95 14.31 -4.03
C ASP A 105 -12.83 13.52 -5.00
N TYR A 106 -13.93 12.96 -4.50
CA TYR A 106 -14.94 12.24 -5.29
C TYR A 106 -15.90 13.16 -6.07
N THR A 107 -15.84 14.48 -5.89
CA THR A 107 -16.61 15.45 -6.69
C THR A 107 -15.87 15.84 -7.97
N SER A 108 -14.54 15.75 -7.96
CA SER A 108 -13.72 15.97 -9.14
C SER A 108 -13.99 14.88 -10.19
N VAL A 109 -14.29 15.29 -11.43
CA VAL A 109 -14.36 14.35 -12.55
C VAL A 109 -12.95 13.80 -12.75
N ASP A 110 -12.78 12.49 -12.58
CA ASP A 110 -11.47 11.83 -12.67
C ASP A 110 -10.82 12.14 -14.03
N ARG A 111 -9.82 13.04 -14.02
CA ARG A 111 -9.11 13.50 -15.23
C ARG A 111 -8.47 12.35 -16.00
N ARG A 112 -8.24 11.19 -15.37
CA ARG A 112 -7.70 10.00 -16.04
C ARG A 112 -8.69 9.36 -17.01
N THR A 113 -9.99 9.49 -16.77
CA THR A 113 -11.02 8.97 -17.68
C THR A 113 -11.23 9.86 -18.90
N LEU A 114 -10.97 11.16 -18.77
CA LEU A 114 -11.06 12.13 -19.87
C LEU A 114 -9.97 11.89 -20.94
N LYS A 115 -8.77 11.43 -20.53
CA LYS A 115 -7.62 11.26 -21.46
C LYS A 115 -7.71 10.08 -22.42
N ARG A 116 -8.71 9.18 -22.29
CA ARG A 116 -8.86 8.01 -23.19
C ARG A 116 -9.89 8.19 -24.31
N LYS A 117 -10.65 9.29 -24.32
CA LYS A 117 -11.65 9.55 -25.36
C LYS A 117 -11.22 10.52 -26.45
N SER A 118 -10.09 11.21 -26.32
CA SER A 118 -9.64 12.18 -27.33
C SER A 118 -9.03 11.54 -28.59
N ASP A 119 -8.51 10.32 -28.51
CA ASP A 119 -7.68 9.77 -29.60
C ASP A 119 -8.38 8.69 -30.43
N GLN A 120 -9.68 8.43 -30.21
CA GLN A 120 -10.45 7.41 -30.95
C GLN A 120 -11.50 7.97 -31.91
N ILE A 121 -11.43 9.26 -32.23
CA ILE A 121 -12.12 9.86 -33.38
C ILE A 121 -11.05 10.28 -34.40
N VAL A 122 -10.24 9.32 -34.86
CA VAL A 122 -9.53 9.47 -36.13
C VAL A 122 -10.22 8.57 -37.12
N ASP A 123 -11.24 9.19 -37.70
CA ASP A 123 -11.75 9.04 -39.05
C ASP A 123 -11.00 7.99 -39.90
N LYS A 124 -11.71 6.91 -40.20
CA LYS A 124 -11.32 5.93 -41.22
C LYS A 124 -11.72 6.51 -42.59
N GLY A 125 -11.20 7.70 -42.89
CA GLY A 125 -11.43 8.47 -44.10
C GLY A 125 -10.29 8.24 -45.11
N CYS A 126 -10.69 7.88 -46.32
CA CYS A 126 -9.82 7.57 -47.44
C CYS A 126 -8.88 8.74 -47.78
N ARG A 127 -7.62 8.39 -48.05
CA ARG A 127 -6.49 9.29 -48.31
C ARG A 127 -6.55 9.82 -49.75
N GLU A 128 -6.95 11.07 -49.95
CA GLU A 128 -6.47 11.89 -51.07
C GLU A 128 -5.52 12.97 -50.55
N LYS A 129 -4.36 13.04 -51.20
CA LYS A 129 -3.27 13.97 -50.91
C LYS A 129 -3.71 15.39 -51.23
N THR A 130 -3.71 16.27 -50.24
CA THR A 130 -3.48 17.70 -50.47
C THR A 130 -2.49 18.23 -49.45
N SER A 131 -1.46 18.88 -50.00
CA SER A 131 -0.38 19.60 -49.35
C SER A 131 -0.82 20.97 -48.86
N SER A 132 0.07 21.59 -48.07
CA SER A 132 0.13 23.02 -47.72
C SER A 132 -0.73 23.38 -46.51
N LEU A 133 -0.37 24.28 -45.61
CA LEU A 133 0.84 25.03 -45.24
C LEU A 133 0.39 25.83 -43.99
N ASP A 134 1.34 26.20 -43.14
CA ASP A 134 1.33 27.47 -42.39
C ASP A 134 0.78 27.57 -40.94
N GLU A 135 1.30 28.63 -40.31
CA GLU A 135 1.68 28.95 -38.94
C GLU A 135 0.61 29.29 -37.87
N GLY A 136 1.08 29.44 -36.61
CA GLY A 136 0.46 30.26 -35.55
C GLY A 136 0.33 29.52 -34.21
N SER A 137 1.27 29.60 -33.26
CA SER A 137 1.51 30.72 -32.33
C SER A 137 0.28 31.13 -31.51
N THR A 138 0.20 30.74 -30.23
CA THR A 138 0.33 31.65 -29.06
C THR A 138 -0.03 30.95 -27.74
N SER A 139 0.74 31.33 -26.72
CA SER A 139 0.66 31.10 -25.27
C SER A 139 -0.68 31.42 -24.62
N GLU A 140 -0.96 30.82 -23.46
CA GLU A 140 -1.25 31.60 -22.23
C GLU A 140 -1.22 30.71 -20.97
N ASP A 141 -0.23 31.01 -20.13
CA ASP A 141 -0.14 30.67 -18.72
C ASP A 141 -1.24 31.41 -17.94
N ASN A 142 -1.90 30.73 -16.99
CA ASN A 142 -2.46 31.40 -15.81
C ASN A 142 -2.75 30.39 -14.68
N ASN A 143 -1.73 30.14 -13.86
CA ASN A 143 -1.89 29.64 -12.50
C ASN A 143 -2.06 30.85 -11.58
N ASN A 144 -3.24 31.06 -11.00
CA ASN A 144 -3.35 31.88 -9.80
C ASN A 144 -4.05 31.10 -8.68
N THR A 145 -3.23 30.77 -7.70
CA THR A 145 -3.52 30.09 -6.45
C THR A 145 -3.93 31.13 -5.42
N GLN A 146 -5.15 31.06 -4.90
CA GLN A 146 -5.51 31.78 -3.68
C GLN A 146 -6.37 30.87 -2.79
N SER A 147 -5.68 29.97 -2.08
CA SER A 147 -6.29 29.15 -1.03
C SER A 147 -6.25 29.94 0.27
N HIS A 148 -7.40 30.46 0.66
CA HIS A 148 -7.62 31.08 1.97
C HIS A 148 -7.49 30.04 3.08
N ASN A 149 -6.45 30.20 3.92
CA ASN A 149 -6.39 29.59 5.24
C ASN A 149 -7.49 30.20 6.11
N SER A 150 -8.44 29.37 6.54
CA SER A 150 -9.36 29.70 7.64
C SER A 150 -8.90 28.92 8.86
N GLU A 151 -8.25 29.65 9.74
CA GLU A 151 -7.74 29.24 11.04
C GLU A 151 -8.92 29.15 12.01
N THR A 152 -9.46 27.94 12.22
CA THR A 152 -10.44 27.71 13.28
C THR A 152 -9.70 27.17 14.49
N GLN A 153 -9.40 28.08 15.42
CA GLN A 153 -9.06 27.77 16.80
C GLN A 153 -10.29 27.16 17.48
N ASP A 154 -10.14 25.99 18.10
CA ASP A 154 -11.09 25.48 19.08
C ASP A 154 -10.31 25.00 20.31
N PRO A 155 -10.39 25.70 21.46
CA PRO A 155 -9.76 25.32 22.70
C PRO A 155 -10.77 24.52 23.54
N ASN A 156 -10.59 23.20 23.64
CA ASN A 156 -11.18 22.42 24.72
C ASN A 156 -10.21 21.32 25.13
N ASP A 157 -9.24 21.79 25.90
CA ASP A 157 -8.41 21.02 26.81
C ASP A 157 -9.29 20.69 28.03
N LEU A 158 -9.69 19.43 28.17
CA LEU A 158 -10.27 18.94 29.42
C LEU A 158 -9.55 17.68 29.85
N GLU A 159 -8.73 17.88 30.87
CA GLU A 159 -7.97 16.90 31.62
C GLU A 159 -8.86 15.75 32.10
N THR A 160 -8.43 14.52 31.85
CA THR A 160 -8.78 13.40 32.73
C THR A 160 -7.48 12.77 33.20
N GLN A 161 -7.12 13.13 34.44
CA GLN A 161 -6.12 12.45 35.25
C GLN A 161 -6.64 11.05 35.58
N ASP A 162 -5.81 10.03 35.36
CA ASP A 162 -6.05 8.68 35.86
C ASP A 162 -4.73 8.18 36.49
N PRO A 163 -4.62 8.17 37.83
CA PRO A 163 -3.48 7.62 38.52
C PRO A 163 -3.77 6.18 38.95
N ASN A 164 -3.10 5.21 38.33
CA ASN A 164 -2.93 3.89 38.92
C ASN A 164 -1.47 3.46 38.79
N ASP A 165 -0.75 3.79 39.86
CA ASP A 165 0.47 3.14 40.31
C ASP A 165 0.23 1.63 40.44
N LEU A 166 1.05 0.83 39.73
CA LEU A 166 1.29 -0.54 40.16
C LEU A 166 2.79 -0.79 40.17
N GLU A 167 3.32 -0.78 41.39
CA GLU A 167 4.65 -1.22 41.78
C GLU A 167 4.94 -2.61 41.19
N THR A 168 6.11 -2.76 40.57
CA THR A 168 6.70 -4.08 40.37
C THR A 168 8.06 -4.08 41.03
N GLN A 169 8.14 -4.92 42.05
CA GLN A 169 9.27 -5.10 42.93
C GLN A 169 10.48 -5.70 42.22
N ASP A 170 11.63 -5.14 42.62
CA ASP A 170 12.96 -5.71 42.63
C ASP A 170 12.97 -7.17 43.11
N ASN A 171 13.77 -8.01 42.45
CA ASN A 171 14.33 -9.23 43.03
C ASN A 171 15.64 -9.58 42.31
N SER A 172 16.73 -9.08 42.91
CA SER A 172 18.00 -9.75 43.24
C SER A 172 18.46 -11.00 42.46
N GLU A 173 19.68 -10.87 41.94
CA GLU A 173 20.84 -11.77 42.12
C GLU A 173 20.71 -13.28 41.82
N THR A 174 21.50 -13.73 40.84
CA THR A 174 22.40 -14.87 41.08
C THR A 174 23.61 -14.82 40.15
N ASP A 175 24.79 -14.72 40.77
CA ASP A 175 26.09 -15.04 40.20
C ASP A 175 26.13 -16.48 39.66
N GLN A 176 26.84 -16.71 38.54
CA GLN A 176 28.14 -17.40 38.59
C GLN A 176 28.75 -17.65 37.20
N LEU A 177 30.03 -17.25 37.13
CA LEU A 177 31.12 -17.68 36.26
C LEU A 177 30.92 -19.00 35.51
N THR A 178 31.13 -18.96 34.19
CA THR A 178 31.97 -19.95 33.49
C THR A 178 32.69 -19.28 32.31
N THR A 179 33.91 -18.83 32.59
CA THR A 179 34.90 -18.41 31.60
C THR A 179 35.35 -19.62 30.80
N LEU A 180 35.02 -19.68 29.52
CA LEU A 180 35.59 -20.63 28.56
C LEU A 180 36.61 -19.93 27.63
N PRO A 181 37.68 -20.63 27.24
CA PRO A 181 38.86 -20.02 26.64
C PRO A 181 38.61 -19.54 25.20
N SER A 182 39.02 -18.29 25.00
CA SER A 182 39.33 -17.64 23.72
C SER A 182 40.15 -18.55 22.80
N PHE A 183 39.57 -18.95 21.68
CA PHE A 183 40.23 -19.73 20.62
C PHE A 183 39.98 -19.17 19.22
N PHE A 184 39.89 -17.85 19.07
CA PHE A 184 39.95 -17.20 17.74
C PHE A 184 40.77 -15.92 17.81
N ASP A 185 42.05 -16.08 18.11
CA ASP A 185 43.08 -15.13 17.69
C ASP A 185 43.48 -15.41 16.24
N LYS A 186 43.73 -14.32 15.51
CA LYS A 186 44.20 -14.20 14.11
C LYS A 186 43.13 -14.23 13.02
N ILE A 187 42.47 -13.08 12.85
CA ILE A 187 42.35 -12.50 11.50
C ILE A 187 42.93 -11.08 11.57
N GLY A 188 43.95 -10.87 10.75
CA GLY A 188 44.82 -9.71 10.78
C GLY A 188 44.08 -8.40 10.54
N ASN A 189 44.33 -7.46 11.45
CA ASN A 189 43.95 -6.07 11.33
C ASN A 189 44.90 -5.36 10.36
N SER A 190 44.74 -5.59 9.05
CA SER A 190 45.39 -4.78 8.01
C SER A 190 44.49 -3.61 7.65
N LYS A 191 44.49 -2.55 8.47
CA LYS A 191 43.94 -1.24 8.10
C LYS A 191 44.86 -0.57 7.08
N GLY A 192 44.84 -1.08 5.85
CA GLY A 192 45.16 -0.27 4.69
C GLY A 192 43.91 0.53 4.37
N HIS A 193 43.92 1.83 4.64
CA HIS A 193 42.92 2.77 4.14
C HIS A 193 43.02 2.82 2.60
N GLN A 194 42.54 1.80 1.92
CA GLN A 194 42.08 1.95 0.55
C GLN A 194 40.88 2.88 0.65
N LYS A 195 40.92 4.00 -0.05
CA LYS A 195 39.75 4.86 -0.25
C LYS A 195 38.65 3.94 -0.77
N GLU A 196 37.71 3.60 0.10
CA GLU A 196 36.53 2.85 -0.28
C GLU A 196 35.90 3.64 -1.42
N ASN A 197 35.82 3.04 -2.60
CA ASN A 197 35.06 3.59 -3.70
C ASN A 197 33.60 3.60 -3.24
N GLU A 198 33.19 4.69 -2.58
CA GLU A 198 31.83 4.86 -2.10
C GLU A 198 30.90 4.77 -3.31
N LEU A 199 30.08 3.74 -3.34
CA LEU A 199 29.06 3.55 -4.37
C LEU A 199 28.13 4.76 -4.38
N SER A 200 27.78 5.24 -5.58
CA SER A 200 26.78 6.29 -5.71
C SER A 200 25.42 5.82 -5.15
N LEU A 201 24.56 6.77 -4.77
CA LEU A 201 23.22 6.44 -4.28
C LEU A 201 22.41 5.72 -5.36
N GLU A 202 22.56 6.15 -6.60
CA GLU A 202 21.90 5.59 -7.78
C GLU A 202 22.30 4.12 -7.98
N ASP A 203 23.60 3.83 -7.84
CA ASP A 203 24.15 2.47 -7.92
C ASP A 203 23.57 1.57 -6.81
N CYS A 204 23.56 2.07 -5.57
CA CYS A 204 22.98 1.37 -4.43
C CYS A 204 21.49 1.04 -4.67
N LYS A 205 20.74 1.98 -5.25
CA LYS A 205 19.32 1.79 -5.60
C LYS A 205 19.14 0.70 -6.64
N ILE A 206 20.01 0.62 -7.65
CA ILE A 206 19.96 -0.41 -8.70
C ILE A 206 20.26 -1.79 -8.10
N ILE A 207 21.33 -1.91 -7.29
CA ILE A 207 21.72 -3.13 -6.60
C ILE A 207 20.56 -3.70 -5.78
N VAL A 208 19.96 -2.87 -4.92
CA VAL A 208 18.82 -3.27 -4.08
C VAL A 208 17.60 -3.65 -4.93
N THR A 209 17.31 -2.88 -5.99
CA THR A 209 16.18 -3.17 -6.88
C THR A 209 16.31 -4.55 -7.55
N VAL A 210 17.52 -4.90 -8.00
CA VAL A 210 17.81 -6.22 -8.60
C VAL A 210 17.76 -7.33 -7.56
N ALA A 211 18.30 -7.10 -6.35
CA ALA A 211 18.28 -8.07 -5.26
C ALA A 211 16.85 -8.54 -4.91
N PHE A 212 15.91 -7.60 -4.87
CA PHE A 212 14.48 -7.90 -4.59
C PHE A 212 13.70 -8.34 -5.85
N GLY A 213 14.28 -8.26 -7.05
CA GLY A 213 13.57 -8.56 -8.29
C GLY A 213 12.48 -7.55 -8.65
N ALA A 214 12.59 -6.31 -8.16
CA ALA A 214 11.66 -5.23 -8.47
C ALA A 214 11.98 -4.57 -9.82
N ILE A 215 11.00 -3.93 -10.48
CA ILE A 215 11.24 -3.20 -11.74
C ILE A 215 11.85 -1.84 -11.44
N LYS A 216 11.29 -1.11 -10.48
CA LYS A 216 11.74 0.22 -10.06
C LYS A 216 12.05 0.26 -8.57
N TYR A 217 12.90 1.21 -8.17
CA TYR A 217 13.23 1.44 -6.77
C TYR A 217 12.01 1.85 -5.92
N SER A 218 11.03 2.53 -6.53
CA SER A 218 9.74 2.87 -5.90
C SER A 218 8.98 1.63 -5.41
N ASP A 219 9.15 0.50 -6.10
CA ASP A 219 8.40 -0.72 -5.87
C ASP A 219 8.96 -1.56 -4.72
N VAL A 220 10.16 -1.20 -4.23
CA VAL A 220 10.78 -1.84 -3.06
C VAL A 220 10.32 -1.09 -1.82
N PRO A 221 9.34 -1.60 -1.03
CA PRO A 221 8.90 -0.93 0.17
C PRO A 221 9.98 -0.99 1.26
N ARG A 222 10.01 0.02 2.12
CA ARG A 222 10.93 0.07 3.27
C ARG A 222 10.80 -1.15 4.19
N SER A 223 9.59 -1.69 4.33
CA SER A 223 9.30 -2.88 5.13
C SER A 223 10.05 -4.13 4.67
N TRP A 224 10.54 -4.19 3.43
CA TRP A 224 11.36 -5.31 2.94
C TRP A 224 12.85 -5.10 3.22
N ILE A 225 13.31 -3.84 3.22
CA ILE A 225 14.71 -3.46 3.43
C ILE A 225 15.07 -3.59 4.91
N THR A 226 14.22 -3.11 5.82
CA THR A 226 14.52 -3.06 7.26
C THR A 226 14.83 -4.42 7.90
N PRO A 227 14.08 -5.52 7.63
CA PRO A 227 14.39 -6.83 8.19
C PRO A 227 15.75 -7.38 7.74
N LEU A 228 16.12 -7.19 6.46
CA LEU A 228 17.43 -7.60 5.97
C LEU A 228 18.55 -6.76 6.58
N LEU A 229 18.34 -5.46 6.71
CA LEU A 229 19.32 -4.58 7.33
C LEU A 229 19.55 -4.96 8.79
N LYS A 230 18.50 -5.31 9.55
CA LYS A 230 18.62 -5.84 10.92
C LYS A 230 19.29 -7.21 10.98
N LYS A 231 19.12 -8.04 9.95
CA LYS A 231 19.74 -9.37 9.85
C LYS A 231 21.25 -9.27 9.63
N TYR A 232 21.69 -8.28 8.85
CA TYR A 232 23.10 -8.11 8.50
C TYR A 232 23.84 -7.11 9.38
N MET A 233 23.15 -6.10 9.91
CA MET A 233 23.69 -5.09 10.80
C MET A 233 23.06 -5.20 12.19
N HIS A 234 23.91 -5.29 13.21
CA HIS A 234 23.49 -5.48 14.60
C HIS A 234 22.86 -4.22 15.23
N SER A 235 22.99 -3.06 14.58
CA SER A 235 22.40 -1.79 15.03
C SER A 235 21.86 -0.99 13.85
N VAL A 236 20.54 -0.89 13.76
CA VAL A 236 19.84 -0.09 12.76
C VAL A 236 18.88 0.86 13.47
N PRO A 237 19.08 2.19 13.40
CA PRO A 237 18.15 3.15 13.96
C PRO A 237 16.76 3.03 13.31
N SER A 238 15.70 3.05 14.11
CA SER A 238 14.31 3.01 13.62
C SER A 238 13.98 4.20 12.70
N THR A 239 14.63 5.34 12.94
CA THR A 239 14.43 6.63 12.24
C THR A 239 15.23 6.79 10.95
N MET A 240 16.06 5.82 10.57
CA MET A 240 16.97 5.92 9.41
C MET A 240 16.21 6.14 8.10
N SER A 241 16.60 7.02 7.18
CA SER A 241 15.86 7.20 5.90
C SER A 241 15.97 5.96 4.98
N LYS A 242 15.03 5.80 4.03
CA LYS A 242 15.06 4.66 3.08
C LYS A 242 16.34 4.67 2.23
N ASP A 243 16.76 5.85 1.78
CA ASP A 243 17.96 6.02 0.97
C ASP A 243 19.24 5.70 1.76
N ASN A 244 19.31 6.12 3.03
CA ASN A 244 20.42 5.74 3.90
C ASN A 244 20.43 4.22 4.13
N ALA A 245 19.27 3.60 4.34
CA ALA A 245 19.16 2.15 4.56
C ALA A 245 19.69 1.37 3.35
N VAL A 246 19.43 1.88 2.14
CA VAL A 246 19.94 1.30 0.88
C VAL A 246 21.44 1.48 0.73
N ARG A 247 21.99 2.66 1.05
CA ARG A 247 23.45 2.88 1.03
C ARG A 247 24.19 1.89 1.94
N LYS A 248 23.63 1.56 3.10
CA LYS A 248 24.22 0.57 4.00
C LYS A 248 23.99 -0.88 3.57
N LEU A 249 22.84 -1.17 2.97
CA LEU A 249 22.50 -2.54 2.56
C LEU A 249 23.24 -2.99 1.29
N ALA A 250 23.49 -2.09 0.34
CA ALA A 250 24.05 -2.47 -0.96
C ALA A 250 25.44 -3.16 -0.87
N PRO A 251 26.41 -2.65 -0.08
CA PRO A 251 27.70 -3.33 0.11
C PRO A 251 27.55 -4.73 0.70
N GLU A 252 26.70 -4.87 1.73
CA GLU A 252 26.44 -6.17 2.38
C GLU A 252 25.86 -7.22 1.42
N LEU A 253 25.06 -6.80 0.43
CA LEU A 253 24.51 -7.70 -0.59
C LEU A 253 25.60 -8.21 -1.56
N ILE A 254 26.61 -7.38 -1.84
CA ILE A 254 27.76 -7.75 -2.68
C ILE A 254 28.69 -8.67 -1.89
N ASP A 255 29.07 -8.29 -0.67
CA ASP A 255 29.98 -9.05 0.20
C ASP A 255 29.48 -10.46 0.47
N ARG A 256 28.16 -10.61 0.65
CA ARG A 256 27.51 -11.91 0.88
C ARG A 256 27.22 -12.69 -0.40
N LYS A 257 27.63 -12.18 -1.57
CA LYS A 257 27.41 -12.79 -2.89
C LYS A 257 25.93 -13.05 -3.19
N ILE A 258 25.04 -12.18 -2.72
CA ILE A 258 23.61 -12.23 -3.06
C ILE A 258 23.40 -11.59 -4.42
N VAL A 259 24.18 -10.54 -4.69
CA VAL A 259 24.24 -9.82 -5.95
C VAL A 259 25.69 -9.75 -6.42
N GLU A 260 25.89 -9.91 -7.72
CA GLU A 260 27.18 -9.74 -8.40
C GLU A 260 27.09 -8.53 -9.33
N VAL A 261 28.10 -7.67 -9.28
CA VAL A 261 28.22 -6.50 -10.16
C VAL A 261 29.38 -6.78 -11.12
N THR A 262 29.10 -6.81 -12.42
CA THR A 262 30.09 -7.11 -13.47
C THR A 262 30.85 -5.86 -13.96
N SER A 263 30.84 -4.78 -13.19
CA SER A 263 31.51 -3.52 -13.56
C SER A 263 33.00 -3.61 -13.30
N GLU A 264 33.81 -3.02 -14.17
CA GLU A 264 35.23 -2.83 -13.87
C GLU A 264 35.39 -1.82 -12.71
N PRO A 265 36.39 -2.01 -11.83
CA PRO A 265 36.64 -1.12 -10.72
C PRO A 265 37.07 0.26 -11.23
N GLY A 266 36.13 1.22 -11.26
CA GLY A 266 36.38 2.60 -11.69
C GLY A 266 35.21 3.24 -12.44
N ASP A 267 34.28 2.45 -12.97
CA ASP A 267 33.13 2.99 -13.68
C ASP A 267 32.04 3.46 -12.72
N CYS A 268 31.73 4.75 -12.76
CA CYS A 268 30.84 5.44 -11.83
C CYS A 268 29.35 5.40 -12.20
N ASN A 269 28.92 4.47 -13.05
CA ASN A 269 27.51 4.35 -13.45
C ASN A 269 27.13 2.88 -13.68
N ILE A 270 26.67 2.23 -12.61
CA ILE A 270 26.20 0.84 -12.70
C ILE A 270 24.83 0.83 -13.39
N SER A 271 24.74 0.16 -14.53
CA SER A 271 23.46 -0.08 -15.19
C SER A 271 22.81 -1.37 -14.71
N ARG A 272 21.48 -1.49 -14.82
CA ARG A 272 20.73 -2.65 -14.33
C ARG A 272 21.20 -3.99 -14.95
N CYS A 273 21.66 -3.99 -16.20
CA CYS A 273 22.13 -5.20 -16.87
C CYS A 273 23.50 -5.67 -16.36
N MET A 274 24.26 -4.81 -15.68
CA MET A 274 25.55 -5.15 -15.06
C MET A 274 25.40 -5.78 -13.68
N VAL A 275 24.16 -5.92 -13.18
CA VAL A 275 23.88 -6.43 -11.85
C VAL A 275 23.10 -7.74 -11.97
N LYS A 276 23.70 -8.83 -11.49
CA LYS A 276 23.12 -10.18 -11.54
C LYS A 276 22.76 -10.65 -10.14
N ARG A 277 21.52 -11.12 -9.97
CA ARG A 277 21.08 -11.75 -8.73
C ARG A 277 21.57 -13.19 -8.69
N LEU A 278 22.36 -13.53 -7.67
CA LEU A 278 22.88 -14.88 -7.46
C LEU A 278 22.00 -15.71 -6.53
N GLN A 279 21.37 -15.08 -5.54
CA GLN A 279 20.53 -15.77 -4.55
C GLN A 279 19.15 -15.14 -4.38
N LYS A 280 18.18 -15.97 -4.01
CA LYS A 280 16.83 -15.51 -3.70
C LYS A 280 16.73 -15.11 -2.23
N LEU A 281 16.69 -13.79 -1.96
CA LEU A 281 16.25 -13.21 -0.68
C LEU A 281 14.83 -13.64 -0.29
#